data_AF-A0A946FN36-F1
#
_entry.id   AF-A0A946FN36-F1
#
_cell.length_a   1.000
_cell.length_b   1.000
_cell.length_c   1.000
_cell.angle_alpha   90.00
_cell.angle_beta   90.00
_cell.angle_gamma   90.00
#
_symmetry.space_group_name_H-M   'P 1'
#
loop_
_entity.id
_entity.type
_entity.pdbx_description
1 polymer ?
#
loop_
_entity_poly.entity_id
_entity_poly.type
_entity_poly.pdbx_seq_one_letter_code
_entity_poly.pdbx_strand_id
1 'polypeptide(L)'
;RILNIGAALEASLGLKSMRPDVQSGPVPTEAIPTLPAPVVEISAEDGARIVAIAAAAGFKLDERLFALLGEGAPYAWAMGERLQKNFGYGDEPMNIYQHVR
;
A
#
# COMPACT_ATOMS: atom_id res chain seq x y z
N ARG A 1 -10.59 0.27 -22.53
CA ARG A 1 -11.24 -0.34 -23.72
C ARG A 1 -12.13 -1.55 -23.40
N ILE A 2 -11.85 -2.32 -22.34
CA ILE A 2 -12.66 -3.51 -21.94
C ILE A 2 -14.11 -3.14 -21.56
N LEU A 3 -14.32 -2.01 -20.89
CA LEU A 3 -15.65 -1.52 -20.50
C LEU A 3 -16.59 -1.28 -21.70
N ASN A 4 -16.05 -0.92 -22.86
CA ASN A 4 -16.86 -0.66 -24.06
C ASN A 4 -17.35 -1.95 -24.72
N ILE A 5 -16.59 -3.05 -24.59
CA ILE A 5 -16.97 -4.37 -25.13
C ILE A 5 -18.14 -4.94 -24.32
N GLY A 6 -18.06 -4.82 -22.99
CA GLY A 6 -19.17 -5.20 -22.10
C GLY A 6 -20.45 -4.42 -22.41
N ALA A 7 -20.35 -3.11 -22.62
CA ALA A 7 -21.50 -2.27 -22.98
C ALA A 7 -22.13 -2.66 -24.33
N ALA A 8 -21.31 -3.01 -25.33
CA ALA A 8 -21.78 -3.45 -26.65
C ALA A 8 -22.47 -4.83 -26.60
N LEU A 9 -21.91 -5.77 -25.84
CA LEU A 9 -22.50 -7.10 -25.63
C LEU A 9 -23.85 -6.99 -24.92
N GLU A 10 -23.91 -6.18 -23.86
CA GLU A 10 -25.13 -5.94 -23.10
C GLU A 10 -26.25 -5.32 -23.95
N ALA A 11 -25.90 -4.41 -24.86
CA ALA A 11 -26.84 -3.83 -25.81
C ALA A 11 -27.35 -4.86 -26.82
N SER A 12 -26.47 -5.72 -27.35
CA SER A 12 -26.83 -6.75 -28.34
C SER A 12 -27.76 -7.83 -27.79
N LEU A 13 -27.61 -8.17 -26.51
CA LEU A 13 -28.40 -9.20 -25.82
C LEU A 13 -29.63 -8.64 -25.11
N GLY A 14 -29.88 -7.33 -25.19
CA GLY A 14 -31.04 -6.69 -24.56
C GLY A 14 -31.05 -6.78 -23.02
N LEU A 15 -29.90 -7.07 -22.39
CA LEU A 15 -29.82 -7.38 -20.96
C LEU A 15 -30.18 -6.19 -20.04
N LYS A 16 -30.22 -4.98 -20.59
CA LYS A 16 -30.67 -3.78 -19.88
C LYS A 16 -32.10 -3.89 -19.35
N SER A 17 -33.01 -4.54 -20.08
CA SER A 17 -34.41 -4.68 -19.66
C SER A 17 -34.61 -5.74 -18.58
N MET A 18 -33.61 -6.60 -18.36
CA MET A 18 -33.61 -7.62 -17.29
C MET A 18 -32.99 -7.12 -15.99
N ARG A 19 -32.45 -5.90 -15.98
CA ARG A 19 -31.88 -5.34 -14.75
C ARG A 19 -33.01 -5.01 -13.77
N PRO A 20 -32.93 -5.50 -12.51
CA PRO A 20 -33.85 -5.05 -11.48
C PRO A 20 -33.67 -3.55 -11.24
N ASP A 21 -34.75 -2.90 -10.82
CA ASP A 21 -34.73 -1.46 -10.55
C ASP A 21 -33.87 -1.19 -9.31
N VAL A 22 -32.70 -0.57 -9.53
CA VAL A 22 -31.73 -0.29 -8.46
C VAL A 22 -32.13 1.01 -7.79
N GLN A 23 -32.75 0.92 -6.62
CA GLN A 23 -33.00 2.09 -5.79
C GLN A 23 -31.67 2.65 -5.30
N SER A 24 -31.51 3.98 -5.36
CA SER A 24 -30.35 4.65 -4.78
C SER A 24 -30.37 4.43 -3.27
N GLY A 25 -29.41 3.64 -2.79
CA GLY A 25 -29.16 3.49 -1.36
C GLY A 25 -28.67 4.81 -0.75
N PRO A 26 -28.69 4.94 0.59
CA PRO A 26 -28.10 6.09 1.26
C PRO A 26 -26.65 6.26 0.83
N VAL A 27 -26.24 7.51 0.61
CA VAL A 27 -24.84 7.86 0.34
C VAL A 27 -23.99 7.23 1.44
N PRO A 28 -22.98 6.41 1.11
CA PRO A 28 -22.09 5.86 2.12
C PRO A 28 -21.51 7.02 2.93
N THR A 29 -21.80 7.06 4.22
CA THR A 29 -21.06 7.95 5.11
C THR A 29 -19.62 7.47 5.07
N GLU A 30 -18.75 8.23 4.40
CA GLU A 30 -17.31 8.06 4.51
C GLU A 30 -16.94 8.37 5.97
N ALA A 31 -17.03 7.35 6.81
CA ALA A 31 -16.40 7.38 8.11
C ALA A 31 -14.90 7.40 7.83
N ILE A 32 -14.30 8.59 7.84
CA ILE A 32 -12.84 8.69 7.94
C ILE A 32 -12.51 7.95 9.23
N PRO A 33 -11.82 6.80 9.17
CA PRO A 33 -11.50 6.07 10.37
C PRO A 33 -10.60 6.99 11.20
N THR A 34 -11.08 7.40 12.36
CA THR A 34 -10.23 8.05 13.36
C THR A 34 -9.25 6.99 13.82
N LEU A 35 -8.05 7.01 13.24
CA LEU A 35 -6.99 6.11 13.64
C LEU A 35 -6.65 6.42 15.12
N PRO A 36 -6.55 5.41 15.99
CA PRO A 36 -6.07 5.62 17.34
C PRO A 36 -4.69 6.28 17.28
N ALA A 37 -4.39 7.14 18.27
CA ALA A 37 -3.07 7.72 18.36
C ALA A 37 -2.05 6.58 18.51
N PRO A 38 -0.97 6.55 17.70
CA PRO A 38 0.07 5.54 17.83
C PRO A 38 0.71 5.66 19.21
N VAL A 39 0.48 4.66 20.07
CA VAL A 39 1.17 4.54 21.36
C VAL A 39 2.27 3.53 21.15
N VAL A 40 3.50 4.01 21.02
CA VAL A 40 4.65 3.15 20.77
C VAL A 40 5.73 3.45 21.78
N GLU A 41 6.00 2.47 22.63
CA GLU A 41 7.21 2.46 23.45
C GLU A 41 8.36 1.96 22.56
N ILE A 42 9.20 2.89 22.11
CA ILE A 42 10.35 2.61 21.26
C ILE A 42 11.61 2.80 22.09
N SER A 43 12.57 1.89 21.94
CA SER A 43 13.88 2.06 22.55
C SER A 43 14.56 3.34 22.02
N ALA A 44 15.41 3.99 22.84
CA ALA A 44 16.13 5.18 22.40
C ALA A 44 17.02 4.91 21.17
N GLU A 45 17.54 3.68 21.04
CA GLU A 45 18.35 3.23 19.92
C GLU A 45 17.55 3.12 18.63
N ASP A 46 16.39 2.47 18.67
CA ASP A 46 15.51 2.33 17.50
C ASP A 46 14.94 3.68 17.07
N GLY A 47 14.64 4.57 18.03
CA GLY A 47 14.23 5.94 17.76
C GLY A 47 15.32 6.72 16.99
N ALA A 48 16.58 6.62 17.43
CA ALA A 48 17.69 7.26 16.72
C ALA A 48 17.88 6.68 15.30
N ARG A 49 17.68 5.36 15.14
CA ARG A 49 17.76 4.69 13.85
C ARG A 49 16.68 5.17 12.87
N ILE A 50 15.44 5.33 13.34
CA ILE A 50 14.33 5.87 12.53
C ILE A 50 14.64 7.29 12.06
N VAL A 51 15.16 8.14 12.95
CA VAL A 51 15.54 9.53 12.60
C VAL A 51 16.63 9.54 11.53
N ALA A 52 17.65 8.70 11.67
CA ALA A 52 18.74 8.61 10.71
C ALA A 52 18.26 8.14 9.32
N ILE A 53 17.40 7.10 9.27
CA ILE A 53 16.84 6.59 8.00
C ILE A 53 15.96 7.66 7.33
N ALA A 54 15.11 8.33 8.09
CA ALA A 54 14.25 9.38 7.56
C ALA A 54 15.07 10.55 6.97
N ALA A 55 16.12 10.97 7.67
CA ALA A 55 17.03 12.00 7.19
C ALA A 55 17.75 11.59 5.90
N ALA A 56 18.23 10.34 5.81
CA ALA A 56 18.88 9.81 4.61
C ALA A 56 17.92 9.74 3.40
N ALA A 57 16.64 9.49 3.66
CA ALA A 57 15.58 9.52 2.65
C ALA A 57 15.08 10.95 2.32
N GLY A 58 15.61 11.99 2.97
CA GLY A 58 15.23 13.39 2.76
C GLY A 58 13.92 13.79 3.43
N PHE A 59 13.38 12.98 4.34
CA PHE A 59 12.17 13.30 5.09
C PHE A 59 12.48 14.14 6.33
N LYS A 60 11.66 15.16 6.57
CA LYS A 60 11.61 15.87 7.85
C LYS A 60 10.53 15.23 8.71
N LEU A 61 10.92 14.72 9.87
CA LEU A 61 10.01 14.08 10.80
C LEU A 61 9.30 15.11 11.67
N ASP A 62 7.97 15.15 11.58
CA ASP A 62 7.13 15.70 12.65
C ASP A 62 6.86 14.61 13.71
N GLU A 63 6.34 15.01 14.87
CA GLU A 63 6.09 14.11 16.00
C GLU A 63 5.11 12.98 15.62
N ARG A 64 4.11 13.30 14.79
CA ARG A 64 3.10 12.34 14.33
C ARG A 64 3.71 11.30 13.38
N LEU A 65 4.57 11.72 12.46
CA LEU A 65 5.23 10.88 11.48
C LEU A 65 6.28 10.01 12.16
N PHE A 66 7.00 10.55 13.15
CA PHE A 66 7.88 9.77 14.00
C PHE A 66 7.12 8.66 14.72
N ALA A 67 5.97 8.96 15.33
CA ALA A 67 5.16 7.96 16.03
C ALA A 67 4.62 6.87 15.07
N LEU A 68 4.16 7.26 13.87
CA LEU A 68 3.70 6.32 12.84
C LEU A 68 4.83 5.41 12.32
N LEU A 69 6.00 5.98 12.02
CA LEU A 69 7.16 5.19 11.61
C LEU A 69 7.65 4.30 12.74
N GLY A 70 7.57 4.81 13.97
CA GLY A 70 7.87 4.07 15.18
C GLY A 70 7.01 2.82 15.36
N GLU A 71 5.72 2.93 15.08
CA GLU A 71 4.79 1.80 15.11
C GLU A 71 5.13 0.76 14.03
N GLY A 72 5.44 1.24 12.82
CA GLY A 72 5.66 0.38 11.65
C GLY A 72 7.07 -0.24 11.56
N ALA A 73 8.09 0.43 12.08
CA ALA A 73 9.49 0.06 11.90
C ALA A 73 9.82 -1.35 12.41
N PRO A 74 9.37 -1.79 13.61
CA PRO A 74 9.65 -3.14 14.09
C PRO A 74 9.12 -4.23 13.16
N TYR A 75 7.91 -4.02 12.61
CA TYR A 75 7.31 -4.99 11.69
C TYR A 75 8.03 -5.04 10.34
N ALA A 76 8.46 -3.89 9.83
CA ALA A 76 9.24 -3.80 8.61
C ALA A 76 10.60 -4.50 8.75
N TRP A 77 11.30 -4.30 9.88
CA TRP A 77 12.56 -4.99 10.16
C TRP A 77 12.37 -6.49 10.31
N ALA A 78 11.37 -6.93 11.09
CA ALA A 78 11.04 -8.35 11.21
C ALA A 78 10.68 -8.99 9.86
N MET A 79 10.03 -8.23 8.97
CA MET A 79 9.78 -8.70 7.60
C MET A 79 11.07 -8.81 6.79
N GLY A 80 11.97 -7.84 6.90
CA GLY A 80 13.28 -7.86 6.26
C GLY A 80 14.10 -9.10 6.66
N GLU A 81 14.17 -9.39 7.96
CA GLU A 81 14.85 -10.58 8.49
C GLU A 81 14.27 -11.88 7.91
N ARG A 82 12.93 -11.97 7.79
CA ARG A 82 12.27 -13.14 7.17
C ARG A 82 12.54 -13.28 5.67
N LEU A 83 12.70 -12.16 4.97
CA LEU A 83 12.96 -12.12 3.53
C LEU A 83 14.45 -12.29 3.20
N GLN A 84 15.33 -12.13 4.19
CA GLN A 84 16.76 -12.26 4.02
C GLN A 84 17.09 -13.72 3.68
N LYS A 85 17.31 -13.95 2.38
CA LYS A 85 17.82 -15.22 1.84
C LYS A 85 19.25 -15.01 1.38
N ASN A 86 20.04 -16.08 1.42
CA ASN A 86 21.36 -16.09 0.80
C ASN A 86 21.18 -16.16 -0.72
N PHE A 87 21.02 -15.00 -1.35
CA PHE A 87 20.97 -14.91 -2.80
C PHE A 87 22.35 -15.24 -3.38
N GLY A 88 22.39 -16.24 -4.26
CA GLY A 88 23.58 -16.60 -5.01
C GLY A 88 23.78 -15.69 -6.22
N TYR A 89 24.94 -15.79 -6.87
CA TYR A 89 25.26 -15.01 -8.06
C TYR A 89 24.27 -15.22 -9.23
N GLY A 90 23.62 -16.39 -9.29
CA GLY A 90 22.62 -16.71 -10.31
C GLY A 90 21.18 -16.34 -9.95
N ASP A 91 20.92 -15.80 -8.75
CA ASP A 91 19.57 -15.39 -8.36
C ASP A 91 19.27 -14.02 -8.95
N GLU A 92 18.53 -14.02 -10.06
CA GLU A 92 18.18 -12.81 -10.79
C GLU A 92 17.04 -12.04 -10.10
N PRO A 93 17.08 -10.69 -10.14
CA PRO A 93 15.96 -9.89 -9.64
C PRO A 93 14.72 -10.12 -10.50
N MET A 94 13.54 -9.99 -9.89
CA MET A 94 12.27 -10.20 -10.58
C MET A 94 12.07 -9.31 -11.82
N ASN A 95 12.74 -8.15 -11.86
CA ASN A 95 12.76 -7.26 -13.02
C ASN A 95 14.21 -7.01 -13.46
N ILE A 96 14.52 -7.42 -14.69
CA ILE A 96 15.78 -7.09 -15.38
C ILE A 96 15.47 -6.08 -16.48
N TYR A 97 16.17 -4.95 -16.47
CA TYR A 97 16.09 -4.00 -17.57
C TYR A 97 16.78 -4.60 -18.81
N GLN A 98 16.03 -4.76 -19.89
CA GLN A 98 16.55 -5.17 -21.18
C GLN A 98 16.52 -3.98 -22.14
N HIS A 99 17.70 -3.59 -22.64
CA HIS A 99 17.79 -2.59 -23.70
C HIS A 99 17.40 -3.28 -25.02
N VAL A 100 16.17 -3.06 -25.48
CA VAL A 100 15.76 -3.50 -26.83
C VAL A 100 16.41 -2.56 -27.85
N ARG A 101 17.09 -3.14 -28.84
CA ARG A 101 17.78 -2.42 -29.92
C ARG A 101 16.95 -2.45 -31.21
#